data_AF-A0A5F2GYZ3-F1
#
_entry.id   AF-A0A5F2GYZ3-F1
#
_cell.length_a   1.000
_cell.length_b   1.000
_cell.length_c   1.000
_cell.angle_alpha   90.00
_cell.angle_beta   90.00
_cell.angle_gamma   90.00
#
_symmetry.space_group_name_H-M   'P 1'
#
loop_
_entity.id
_entity.type
_entity.pdbx_description
1 polymer ?
#
loop_
_entity_poly.entity_id
_entity_poly.type
_entity_poly.pdbx_seq_one_letter_code
_entity_poly.pdbx_strand_id
1 'polypeptide(L)'
;MTLRYPLAPTQTGNHLSMSDVSGELVYRRGKEVGKAVYQNRALSKDGISERLFAFLFSGLVYPQIWEDPDVDMDAMQLGAGHRVVTIASGGCNILAYLTRSPARIDAVDLNAAHIALNRMKLEAVRHLPSHGDLFRFFGAADTSHNSDAYDRFIAPHLDPVSRHYWERRSWRGRRRISVFDRNFYQTGLLGLFIAMGHRVGKLFGVDPAGIMKAQNIGEQRRFFNEELAPVFDKKLLRWATSRKASLFGLGIPPAQYDSLITSGDGSMASVLKARLEKLACDFPLKNNYFAWQAFARRYPQPGEAALPAYLEQRNYKTIRDNIDRVAIHHANLIKFLAAKDAGTVDRFVLLDAQDWMTDDLLNALWTEITRTASAGARVIFRTAAEPSLLPGRLSNSLLDQWTYESDASREFSARDRSAIYGGFHLYVKRAA
;
A
#
# COMPACT_ATOMS: atom_id res chain seq x y z
N MET A 1 -16.73 74.71 -34.60
CA MET A 1 -18.07 74.34 -34.09
C MET A 1 -18.47 73.07 -34.82
N THR A 2 -18.64 71.97 -34.07
CA THR A 2 -19.40 70.75 -34.46
C THR A 2 -19.10 70.11 -35.82
N LEU A 3 -18.31 69.03 -35.82
CA LEU A 3 -18.37 68.04 -36.91
C LEU A 3 -18.74 66.68 -36.33
N ARG A 4 -19.98 66.28 -36.63
CA ARG A 4 -20.51 64.92 -36.49
C ARG A 4 -19.98 64.08 -37.67
N TYR A 5 -19.58 62.84 -37.40
CA TYR A 5 -19.77 61.69 -38.30
C TYR A 5 -20.22 60.47 -37.45
N PRO A 6 -20.97 59.51 -38.03
CA PRO A 6 -21.99 58.76 -37.32
C PRO A 6 -21.59 57.34 -36.88
N LEU A 7 -22.19 56.95 -35.75
CA LEU A 7 -22.73 55.63 -35.35
C LEU A 7 -21.99 54.36 -35.81
N ALA A 8 -21.30 53.74 -34.86
CA ALA A 8 -21.02 52.30 -34.84
C ALA A 8 -22.09 51.56 -34.00
N PRO A 9 -22.52 50.34 -34.36
CA PRO A 9 -23.32 49.50 -33.49
C PRO A 9 -22.52 48.35 -32.85
N THR A 10 -23.01 47.98 -31.66
CA THR A 10 -23.08 46.63 -31.05
C THR A 10 -21.87 45.99 -30.35
N GLN A 11 -21.91 46.11 -29.02
CA GLN A 11 -21.69 45.13 -27.94
C GLN A 11 -20.92 43.82 -28.20
N THR A 12 -19.76 43.75 -27.54
CA THR A 12 -19.26 42.70 -26.63
C THR A 12 -19.81 41.27 -26.74
N GLY A 13 -18.93 40.37 -27.17
CA GLY A 13 -19.01 38.93 -26.91
C GLY A 13 -17.73 38.21 -27.31
N ASN A 14 -16.74 38.15 -26.42
CA ASN A 14 -15.60 37.24 -26.59
C ASN A 14 -15.76 36.02 -25.69
N HIS A 15 -16.26 34.93 -26.30
CA HIS A 15 -16.12 33.58 -25.79
C HIS A 15 -14.64 33.16 -25.87
N LEU A 16 -13.95 33.11 -24.73
CA LEU A 16 -12.71 32.35 -24.60
C LEU A 16 -13.09 30.90 -24.29
N SER A 17 -12.95 30.04 -25.30
CA SER A 17 -13.11 28.59 -25.20
C SER A 17 -12.03 28.03 -24.27
N MET A 18 -12.45 27.47 -23.12
CA MET A 18 -11.61 26.59 -22.30
C MET A 18 -11.39 25.28 -23.04
N SER A 19 -10.27 25.16 -23.73
CA SER A 19 -9.82 23.90 -24.31
C SER A 19 -9.29 22.98 -23.19
N ASP A 20 -10.11 22.00 -22.86
CA ASP A 20 -9.85 20.64 -22.35
C ASP A 20 -8.42 20.28 -21.86
N VAL A 21 -8.00 20.88 -20.75
CA VAL A 21 -6.81 20.46 -19.95
C VAL A 21 -7.04 19.09 -19.27
N SER A 22 -8.28 18.57 -19.29
CA SER A 22 -8.67 17.34 -18.60
C SER A 22 -8.23 16.08 -19.36
N GLY A 23 -8.21 16.13 -20.70
CA GLY A 23 -7.76 15.03 -21.55
C GLY A 23 -6.26 14.73 -21.42
N GLU A 24 -5.42 15.76 -21.35
CA GLU A 24 -3.96 15.62 -21.25
C GLU A 24 -3.50 15.03 -19.90
N LEU A 25 -4.19 15.39 -18.81
CA LEU A 25 -3.92 14.86 -17.47
C LEU A 25 -4.35 13.39 -17.32
N VAL A 26 -5.44 12.98 -17.97
CA VAL A 26 -5.90 11.58 -17.95
C VAL A 26 -4.99 10.69 -18.80
N TYR A 27 -4.45 11.19 -19.91
CA TYR A 27 -3.52 10.44 -20.76
C TYR A 27 -2.13 10.24 -20.11
N ARG A 28 -1.70 11.15 -19.23
CA ARG A 28 -0.47 10.99 -18.42
C ARG A 28 -0.60 9.96 -17.28
N ARG A 29 -1.80 9.74 -16.71
CA ARG A 29 -2.03 8.87 -15.54
C ARG A 29 -1.66 7.39 -15.76
N GLY A 30 -1.84 6.85 -16.97
CA GLY A 30 -1.50 5.46 -17.30
C GLY A 30 -0.09 5.27 -17.88
N LYS A 31 0.55 6.34 -18.38
CA LYS A 31 1.85 6.26 -19.10
C LYS A 31 3.04 6.02 -18.17
N GLU A 32 3.05 6.60 -16.98
CA GLU A 32 4.16 6.45 -16.02
C GLU A 32 4.18 5.05 -15.38
N VAL A 33 3.02 4.55 -14.93
CA VAL A 33 2.87 3.17 -14.45
C VAL A 33 3.11 2.18 -15.58
N GLY A 34 2.59 2.46 -16.77
CA GLY A 34 2.81 1.64 -17.96
C GLY A 34 4.30 1.52 -18.32
N LYS A 35 5.04 2.63 -18.41
CA LYS A 35 6.48 2.60 -18.72
C LYS A 35 7.32 1.83 -17.70
N ALA A 36 6.91 1.77 -16.44
CA ALA A 36 7.60 1.00 -15.40
C ALA A 36 7.32 -0.52 -15.49
N VAL A 37 6.24 -0.91 -16.17
CA VAL A 37 5.73 -2.30 -16.20
C VAL A 37 5.92 -2.97 -17.57
N TYR A 38 5.91 -2.21 -18.67
CA TYR A 38 5.94 -2.79 -20.02
C TYR A 38 7.32 -3.38 -20.33
N GLN A 39 7.43 -4.70 -20.25
CA GLN A 39 8.63 -5.47 -20.62
C GLN A 39 8.42 -6.23 -21.94
N ASN A 40 7.18 -6.36 -22.43
CA ASN A 40 6.83 -7.15 -23.59
C ASN A 40 6.12 -6.37 -24.72
N ARG A 41 6.18 -6.88 -25.96
CA ARG A 41 5.46 -6.32 -27.12
C ARG A 41 3.94 -6.31 -26.86
N ALA A 42 3.27 -5.23 -27.24
CA ALA A 42 1.87 -4.94 -26.87
C ALA A 42 0.82 -6.02 -27.23
N LEU A 43 1.11 -6.91 -28.18
CA LEU A 43 0.21 -7.96 -28.66
C LEU A 43 0.63 -9.38 -28.22
N SER A 44 1.70 -9.54 -27.42
CA SER A 44 2.00 -10.84 -26.81
C SER A 44 1.07 -11.09 -25.63
N LYS A 45 0.90 -12.37 -25.24
CA LYS A 45 0.11 -12.74 -24.05
C LYS A 45 0.63 -12.02 -22.78
N ASP A 46 1.94 -11.81 -22.70
CA ASP A 46 2.60 -11.08 -21.61
C ASP A 46 2.43 -9.56 -21.72
N GLY A 47 2.44 -8.98 -22.92
CA GLY A 47 2.17 -7.54 -23.11
C GLY A 47 0.71 -7.12 -22.84
N ILE A 48 -0.24 -8.04 -23.07
CA ILE A 48 -1.65 -7.83 -22.73
C ILE A 48 -1.86 -7.91 -21.21
N SER A 49 -1.17 -8.83 -20.52
CA SER A 49 -1.24 -8.95 -19.06
C SER A 49 -0.58 -7.74 -18.37
N GLU A 50 0.55 -7.24 -18.87
CA GLU A 50 1.20 -6.00 -18.41
C GLU A 50 0.34 -4.74 -18.59
N ARG A 51 -0.48 -4.68 -19.64
CA ARG A 51 -1.41 -3.55 -19.89
C ARG A 51 -2.66 -3.63 -19.03
N LEU A 52 -3.21 -4.83 -18.85
CA LEU A 52 -4.25 -5.08 -17.86
C LEU A 52 -3.74 -4.78 -16.44
N PHE A 53 -2.46 -5.05 -16.18
CA PHE A 53 -1.78 -4.72 -14.92
C PHE A 53 -1.66 -3.21 -14.73
N ALA A 54 -1.10 -2.46 -15.69
CA ALA A 54 -1.02 -1.00 -15.59
C ALA A 54 -2.41 -0.36 -15.39
N PHE A 55 -3.46 -0.97 -15.96
CA PHE A 55 -4.85 -0.58 -15.74
C PHE A 55 -5.35 -0.91 -14.32
N LEU A 56 -5.10 -2.12 -13.81
CA LEU A 56 -5.48 -2.53 -12.44
C LEU A 56 -4.75 -1.71 -11.36
N PHE A 57 -3.50 -1.33 -11.60
CA PHE A 57 -2.67 -0.52 -10.70
C PHE A 57 -2.83 1.00 -10.91
N SER A 58 -3.66 1.44 -11.86
CA SER A 58 -4.02 2.86 -12.03
C SER A 58 -5.13 3.34 -11.08
N GLY A 59 -5.79 2.41 -10.38
CA GLY A 59 -6.82 2.67 -9.38
C GLY A 59 -6.31 2.63 -7.94
N LEU A 60 -7.21 2.72 -6.98
CA LEU A 60 -6.87 2.43 -5.57
C LEU A 60 -6.70 0.92 -5.40
N VAL A 61 -5.45 0.46 -5.30
CA VAL A 61 -5.14 -0.97 -5.20
C VAL A 61 -5.28 -1.44 -3.76
N TYR A 62 -4.67 -0.71 -2.83
CA TYR A 62 -4.58 -1.07 -1.42
C TYR A 62 -5.19 0.02 -0.53
N PRO A 63 -6.38 -0.19 0.07
CA PRO A 63 -6.94 0.74 1.06
C PRO A 63 -6.14 0.73 2.39
N GLN A 64 -5.39 -0.35 2.63
CA GLN A 64 -4.47 -0.57 3.74
C GLN A 64 -3.17 -1.21 3.22
N ILE A 65 -2.04 -0.83 3.81
CA ILE A 65 -0.72 -1.45 3.63
C ILE A 65 -0.66 -2.77 4.41
N TRP A 66 -0.08 -3.82 3.82
CA TRP A 66 0.00 -5.18 4.39
C TRP A 66 1.43 -5.50 4.86
N GLU A 67 2.10 -4.48 5.37
CA GLU A 67 3.45 -4.52 5.91
C GLU A 67 3.35 -4.06 7.35
N ASP A 68 3.81 -4.87 8.29
CA ASP A 68 3.67 -4.54 9.70
C ASP A 68 4.56 -3.35 10.09
N PRO A 69 3.99 -2.18 10.44
CA PRO A 69 4.78 -1.00 10.76
C PRO A 69 5.56 -1.15 12.07
N ASP A 70 5.14 -2.03 12.98
CA ASP A 70 5.87 -2.26 14.22
C ASP A 70 7.21 -2.97 13.93
N VAL A 71 7.18 -3.96 13.04
CA VAL A 71 8.40 -4.64 12.54
C VAL A 71 9.28 -3.67 11.76
N ASP A 72 8.69 -2.81 10.93
CA ASP A 72 9.43 -1.78 10.18
C ASP A 72 10.20 -0.86 11.12
N MET A 73 9.52 -0.32 12.13
CA MET A 73 10.12 0.63 13.07
C MET A 73 11.25 -0.01 13.89
N ASP A 74 11.10 -1.28 14.27
CA ASP A 74 12.13 -2.02 14.99
C ASP A 74 13.34 -2.33 14.10
N ALA A 75 13.13 -2.83 12.88
CA ALA A 75 14.19 -3.13 11.93
C ALA A 75 14.97 -1.89 11.51
N MET A 76 14.27 -0.77 11.32
CA MET A 76 14.91 0.53 11.09
C MET A 76 15.60 1.06 12.35
N GLN A 77 15.22 0.61 13.55
CA GLN A 77 15.46 1.34 14.80
C GLN A 77 15.06 2.81 14.61
N LEU A 78 13.82 3.04 14.20
CA LEU A 78 13.32 4.37 13.86
C LEU A 78 13.26 5.25 15.12
N GLY A 79 13.68 6.51 14.98
CA GLY A 79 13.82 7.46 16.08
C GLY A 79 13.82 8.90 15.58
N ALA A 80 13.91 9.86 16.51
CA ALA A 80 13.47 11.22 16.26
C ALA A 80 14.34 12.05 15.28
N GLY A 81 15.60 11.67 15.08
CA GLY A 81 16.52 12.34 14.16
C GLY A 81 16.47 11.83 12.72
N HIS A 82 15.78 10.72 12.45
CA HIS A 82 15.89 10.05 11.16
C HIS A 82 15.09 10.74 10.05
N ARG A 83 15.69 10.79 8.86
CA ARG A 83 15.07 11.16 7.59
C ARG A 83 14.74 9.88 6.83
N VAL A 84 13.44 9.67 6.60
CA VAL A 84 12.90 8.45 6.00
C VAL A 84 12.48 8.72 4.57
N VAL A 85 12.83 7.85 3.63
CA VAL A 85 12.22 7.77 2.31
C VAL A 85 11.43 6.48 2.22
N THR A 86 10.14 6.56 1.89
CA THR A 86 9.25 5.40 1.84
C THR A 86 8.30 5.45 0.65
N ILE A 87 7.85 4.30 0.17
CA ILE A 87 6.76 4.22 -0.80
C ILE A 87 5.43 4.53 -0.11
N ALA A 88 4.63 5.45 -0.67
CA ALA A 88 3.46 5.97 0.04
C ALA A 88 2.32 4.95 0.21
N SER A 89 1.97 4.22 -0.85
CA SER A 89 0.95 3.17 -0.85
C SER A 89 -0.34 3.62 -0.13
N GLY A 90 -0.93 2.78 0.73
CA GLY A 90 -2.14 3.10 1.50
C GLY A 90 -1.96 4.15 2.62
N GLY A 91 -0.73 4.61 2.90
CA GLY A 91 -0.42 5.70 3.85
C GLY A 91 -0.52 5.40 5.34
N CYS A 92 -1.01 4.22 5.76
CA CYS A 92 -1.11 3.89 7.19
C CYS A 92 0.25 3.71 7.87
N ASN A 93 1.25 3.18 7.18
CA ASN A 93 2.60 3.00 7.75
C ASN A 93 3.30 4.35 7.96
N ILE A 94 3.13 5.31 7.03
CA ILE A 94 3.66 6.67 7.20
C ILE A 94 3.14 7.30 8.49
N LEU A 95 1.83 7.22 8.73
CA LEU A 95 1.24 7.73 9.96
C LEU A 95 1.71 6.96 11.21
N ALA A 96 1.93 5.64 11.09
CA ALA A 96 2.51 4.85 12.19
C ALA A 96 3.95 5.28 12.50
N TYR A 97 4.78 5.55 11.50
CA TYR A 97 6.16 6.00 11.69
C TYR A 97 6.26 7.33 12.44
N LEU A 98 5.26 8.21 12.32
CA LEU A 98 5.19 9.47 13.08
C LEU A 98 5.14 9.26 14.60
N THR A 99 4.75 8.07 15.09
CA THR A 99 4.81 7.73 16.52
C THR A 99 6.23 7.74 17.07
N ARG A 100 7.25 7.56 16.22
CA ARG A 100 8.67 7.65 16.57
C ARG A 100 9.26 9.06 16.36
N SER A 101 8.40 10.01 15.99
CA SER A 101 8.75 11.42 15.79
C SER A 101 9.98 11.65 14.90
N PRO A 102 10.12 10.99 13.72
CA PRO A 102 11.28 11.17 12.84
C PRO A 102 11.42 12.63 12.41
N ALA A 103 12.61 13.05 11.97
CA ALA A 103 12.85 14.43 11.55
C ALA A 103 12.05 14.76 10.28
N ARG A 104 11.95 13.80 9.35
CA ARG A 104 11.21 13.94 8.09
C ARG A 104 10.85 12.58 7.51
N ILE A 105 9.69 12.51 6.86
CA ILE A 105 9.29 11.39 6.01
C ILE A 105 8.98 11.93 4.61
N ASP A 106 9.77 11.54 3.62
CA ASP A 106 9.46 11.74 2.20
C ASP A 106 8.75 10.48 1.69
N ALA A 107 7.44 10.58 1.47
CA ALA A 107 6.60 9.51 0.96
C ALA A 107 6.40 9.67 -0.56
N VAL A 108 6.86 8.69 -1.34
CA VAL A 108 6.91 8.77 -2.80
C VAL A 108 6.01 7.69 -3.41
N ASP A 109 5.20 8.05 -4.40
CA ASP A 109 4.40 7.07 -5.13
C ASP A 109 4.16 7.52 -6.58
N LEU A 110 4.01 6.56 -7.49
CA LEU A 110 3.64 6.79 -8.89
C LEU A 110 2.13 6.87 -9.08
N ASN A 111 1.35 6.27 -8.17
CA ASN A 111 -0.09 6.15 -8.26
C ASN A 111 -0.79 7.37 -7.68
N ALA A 112 -1.45 8.14 -8.55
CA ALA A 112 -2.20 9.33 -8.17
C ALA A 112 -3.34 9.05 -7.15
N ALA A 113 -3.92 7.85 -7.15
CA ALA A 113 -4.93 7.46 -6.18
C ALA A 113 -4.34 7.30 -4.77
N HIS A 114 -3.13 6.72 -4.66
CA HIS A 114 -2.40 6.63 -3.40
C HIS A 114 -2.00 8.02 -2.90
N ILE A 115 -1.53 8.90 -3.79
CA ILE A 115 -1.22 10.30 -3.45
C ILE A 115 -2.46 11.01 -2.87
N ALA A 116 -3.62 10.90 -3.53
CA ALA A 116 -4.86 11.50 -3.05
C ALA A 116 -5.33 10.91 -1.70
N LEU A 117 -5.13 9.61 -1.48
CA LEU A 117 -5.42 8.93 -0.20
C LEU A 117 -4.50 9.40 0.92
N ASN A 118 -3.20 9.47 0.67
CA ASN A 118 -2.23 9.95 1.65
C ASN A 118 -2.51 11.39 2.06
N ARG A 119 -2.72 12.30 1.09
CA ARG A 119 -3.04 13.70 1.39
C ARG A 119 -4.34 13.84 2.19
N MET A 120 -5.39 13.10 1.82
CA MET A 120 -6.63 13.08 2.61
C MET A 120 -6.41 12.54 4.03
N LYS A 121 -5.59 11.50 4.22
CA LYS A 121 -5.25 11.00 5.56
C LYS A 121 -4.51 12.05 6.39
N LEU A 122 -3.55 12.77 5.80
CA LEU A 122 -2.83 13.86 6.49
C LEU A 122 -3.78 15.00 6.90
N GLU A 123 -4.60 15.49 5.97
CA GLU A 123 -5.57 16.55 6.27
C GLU A 123 -6.64 16.10 7.27
N ALA A 124 -7.06 14.84 7.23
CA ALA A 124 -7.98 14.30 8.23
C ALA A 124 -7.37 14.30 9.64
N VAL A 125 -6.10 13.92 9.79
CA VAL A 125 -5.40 13.98 11.10
C VAL A 125 -5.26 15.43 11.58
N ARG A 126 -4.99 16.38 10.68
CA ARG A 126 -4.87 17.80 11.00
C ARG A 126 -6.20 18.43 11.45
N HIS A 127 -7.27 18.17 10.71
CA HIS A 127 -8.47 18.99 10.74
C HIS A 127 -9.72 18.30 11.28
N LEU A 128 -9.75 16.97 11.42
CA LEU A 128 -10.85 16.33 12.14
C LEU A 128 -10.83 16.73 13.63
N PRO A 129 -11.99 16.98 14.26
CA PRO A 129 -12.04 17.54 15.61
C PRO A 129 -11.40 16.67 16.69
N SER A 130 -11.57 15.34 16.58
CA SER A 130 -11.15 14.40 17.61
C SER A 130 -10.58 13.10 17.04
N HIS A 131 -9.93 12.31 17.90
CA HIS A 131 -9.55 10.93 17.59
C HIS A 131 -10.76 10.08 17.21
N GLY A 132 -11.88 10.24 17.91
CA GLY A 132 -13.12 9.51 17.63
C GLY A 132 -13.63 9.78 16.21
N ASP A 133 -13.51 11.01 15.71
CA ASP A 133 -13.84 11.35 14.32
C ASP A 133 -12.87 10.70 13.32
N LEU A 134 -11.58 10.66 13.63
CA LEU A 134 -10.58 9.99 12.81
C LEU A 134 -10.85 8.48 12.73
N PHE A 135 -11.13 7.85 13.87
CA PHE A 135 -11.50 6.44 13.93
C PHE A 135 -12.84 6.17 13.22
N ARG A 136 -13.84 7.02 13.36
CA ARG A 136 -15.10 6.89 12.61
C ARG A 136 -14.87 6.93 11.10
N PHE A 137 -13.95 7.78 10.65
CA PHE A 137 -13.65 7.97 9.23
C PHE A 137 -12.88 6.79 8.62
N PHE A 138 -11.88 6.26 9.33
CA PHE A 138 -10.93 5.27 8.81
C PHE A 138 -10.95 3.92 9.52
N GLY A 139 -11.71 3.75 10.59
CA GLY A 139 -11.75 2.57 11.45
C GLY A 139 -13.12 1.89 11.46
N ALA A 140 -14.18 2.69 11.47
CA ALA A 140 -15.56 2.22 11.47
C ALA A 140 -16.08 1.95 10.05
N ALA A 141 -17.12 1.13 9.97
CA ALA A 141 -17.90 0.89 8.77
C ALA A 141 -19.27 1.58 8.87
N ASP A 142 -19.93 1.75 7.73
CA ASP A 142 -21.35 2.11 7.62
C ASP A 142 -21.74 3.40 8.35
N THR A 143 -20.87 4.41 8.29
CA THR A 143 -21.11 5.74 8.85
C THR A 143 -21.42 6.75 7.75
N SER A 144 -22.70 6.99 7.48
CA SER A 144 -23.16 7.87 6.39
C SER A 144 -22.67 9.33 6.45
N HIS A 145 -22.21 9.78 7.61
CA HIS A 145 -21.78 11.17 7.86
C HIS A 145 -20.31 11.42 7.52
N ASN A 146 -19.57 10.42 7.03
CA ASN A 146 -18.15 10.59 6.72
C ASN A 146 -17.94 11.54 5.51
N SER A 147 -18.80 11.49 4.50
CA SER A 147 -18.76 12.44 3.38
C SER A 147 -19.07 13.88 3.81
N ASP A 148 -19.95 14.08 4.78
CA ASP A 148 -20.23 15.41 5.36
C ASP A 148 -19.03 15.92 6.18
N ALA A 149 -18.40 15.04 6.97
CA ALA A 149 -17.18 15.37 7.70
C ALA A 149 -16.02 15.72 6.74
N TYR A 150 -15.92 15.01 5.61
CA TYR A 150 -14.98 15.35 4.55
C TYR A 150 -15.22 16.77 4.02
N ASP A 151 -16.46 17.09 3.63
CA ASP A 151 -16.79 18.40 3.05
C ASP A 151 -16.50 19.54 4.03
N ARG A 152 -16.79 19.32 5.32
CA ARG A 152 -16.64 20.34 6.36
C ARG A 152 -15.20 20.53 6.82
N PHE A 153 -14.45 19.46 7.01
CA PHE A 153 -13.16 19.50 7.71
C PHE A 153 -11.95 19.17 6.84
N ILE A 154 -12.12 18.45 5.72
CA ILE A 154 -10.98 17.93 4.93
C ILE A 154 -10.89 18.63 3.56
N ALA A 155 -11.99 18.68 2.81
CA ALA A 155 -12.05 19.22 1.46
C ALA A 155 -11.53 20.67 1.33
N PRO A 156 -11.72 21.59 2.29
CA PRO A 156 -11.18 22.95 2.21
C PRO A 156 -9.65 23.03 2.23
N HIS A 157 -8.99 22.01 2.78
CA HIS A 157 -7.53 21.97 2.97
C HIS A 157 -6.80 21.08 1.95
N LEU A 158 -7.55 20.32 1.15
CA LEU A 158 -6.95 19.47 0.12
C LEU A 158 -6.51 20.26 -1.11
N ASP A 159 -5.40 19.85 -1.70
CA ASP A 159 -4.97 20.37 -2.99
C ASP A 159 -6.01 20.06 -4.08
N PRO A 160 -6.08 20.89 -5.15
CA PRO A 160 -7.10 20.75 -6.19
C PRO A 160 -7.12 19.37 -6.87
N VAL A 161 -5.96 18.72 -7.03
CA VAL A 161 -5.86 17.41 -7.71
C VAL A 161 -6.46 16.30 -6.85
N SER A 162 -6.11 16.27 -5.57
CA SER A 162 -6.65 15.29 -4.62
C SER A 162 -8.15 15.51 -4.36
N ARG A 163 -8.57 16.77 -4.22
CA ARG A 163 -9.98 17.13 -4.07
C ARG A 163 -10.80 16.67 -5.28
N HIS A 164 -10.33 16.96 -6.49
CA HIS A 164 -10.99 16.51 -7.72
C HIS A 164 -11.11 14.99 -7.78
N TYR A 165 -10.09 14.24 -7.33
CA TYR A 165 -10.15 12.78 -7.30
C TYR A 165 -11.29 12.25 -6.40
N TRP A 166 -11.45 12.81 -5.21
CA TRP A 166 -12.46 12.39 -4.22
C TRP A 166 -13.87 12.88 -4.55
N GLU A 167 -14.00 14.07 -5.16
CA GLU A 167 -15.29 14.64 -5.55
C GLU A 167 -15.80 14.09 -6.89
N ARG A 168 -14.95 13.40 -7.67
CA ARG A 168 -15.34 12.79 -8.95
C ARG A 168 -16.54 11.87 -8.75
N ARG A 169 -17.57 12.09 -9.55
CA ARG A 169 -18.81 11.30 -9.53
C ARG A 169 -18.67 10.03 -10.37
N SER A 170 -19.23 8.94 -9.86
CA SER A 170 -19.48 7.72 -10.60
C SER A 170 -20.62 7.92 -11.59
N TRP A 171 -20.82 6.96 -12.50
CA TRP A 171 -21.96 6.95 -13.42
C TRP A 171 -23.33 6.98 -12.70
N ARG A 172 -23.38 6.57 -11.42
CA ARG A 172 -24.57 6.65 -10.55
C ARG A 172 -24.71 7.99 -9.83
N GLY A 173 -23.92 9.01 -10.19
CA GLY A 173 -23.96 10.35 -9.58
C GLY A 173 -23.32 10.48 -8.21
N ARG A 174 -22.93 9.37 -7.55
CA ARG A 174 -22.27 9.39 -6.24
C ARG A 174 -20.81 9.82 -6.35
N ARG A 175 -20.38 10.76 -5.49
CA ARG A 175 -18.98 11.17 -5.34
C ARG A 175 -18.14 10.00 -4.84
N ARG A 176 -16.88 9.89 -5.27
CA ARG A 176 -15.97 8.84 -4.82
C ARG A 176 -15.82 8.83 -3.31
N ILE A 177 -15.82 9.99 -2.64
CA ILE A 177 -15.68 10.07 -1.18
C ILE A 177 -16.75 9.28 -0.41
N SER A 178 -17.92 9.02 -1.00
CA SER A 178 -18.98 8.22 -0.35
C SER A 178 -18.59 6.75 -0.11
N VAL A 179 -17.40 6.31 -0.54
CA VAL A 179 -16.85 5.01 -0.15
C VAL A 179 -16.56 4.93 1.35
N PHE A 180 -16.23 6.06 1.99
CA PHE A 180 -16.01 6.16 3.43
C PHE A 180 -17.31 6.19 4.23
N ASP A 181 -18.46 6.43 3.58
CA ASP A 181 -19.77 6.30 4.22
C ASP A 181 -20.13 4.84 4.54
N ARG A 182 -19.33 3.90 4.01
CA ARG A 182 -19.46 2.46 4.09
C ARG A 182 -18.14 1.87 4.57
N ASN A 183 -18.00 0.56 4.50
CA ASN A 183 -16.71 -0.08 4.75
C ASN A 183 -15.70 0.15 3.61
N PHE A 184 -14.85 1.17 3.76
CA PHE A 184 -13.78 1.51 2.82
C PHE A 184 -12.83 0.32 2.53
N TYR A 185 -12.53 -0.52 3.53
CA TYR A 185 -11.58 -1.63 3.39
C TYR A 185 -12.15 -2.84 2.67
N GLN A 186 -13.47 -2.86 2.42
CA GLN A 186 -14.08 -3.81 1.49
C GLN A 186 -14.01 -3.36 0.03
N THR A 187 -13.43 -2.18 -0.24
CA THR A 187 -13.19 -1.65 -1.58
C THR A 187 -11.76 -1.90 -2.04
N GLY A 188 -11.44 -1.53 -3.28
CA GLY A 188 -10.12 -1.79 -3.89
C GLY A 188 -9.94 -3.24 -4.33
N LEU A 189 -8.76 -3.55 -4.87
CA LEU A 189 -8.47 -4.86 -5.45
C LEU A 189 -8.51 -5.94 -4.36
N LEU A 190 -7.77 -5.74 -3.28
CA LEU A 190 -7.64 -6.73 -2.21
C LEU A 190 -8.96 -6.99 -1.46
N GLY A 191 -9.78 -5.96 -1.23
CA GLY A 191 -11.10 -6.14 -0.61
C GLY A 191 -12.02 -7.06 -1.43
N LEU A 192 -11.92 -7.01 -2.76
CA LEU A 192 -12.60 -7.92 -3.68
C LEU A 192 -12.03 -9.35 -3.61
N PHE A 193 -10.71 -9.49 -3.48
CA PHE A 193 -10.06 -10.80 -3.33
C PHE A 193 -10.43 -11.49 -2.02
N ILE A 194 -10.42 -10.77 -0.90
CA ILE A 194 -10.88 -11.30 0.40
C ILE A 194 -12.36 -11.69 0.30
N ALA A 195 -13.20 -10.85 -0.30
CA ALA A 195 -14.61 -11.18 -0.50
C ALA A 195 -14.80 -12.45 -1.35
N MET A 196 -13.98 -12.65 -2.40
CA MET A 196 -14.01 -13.86 -3.21
C MET A 196 -13.56 -15.08 -2.40
N GLY A 197 -12.48 -14.98 -1.63
CA GLY A 197 -12.01 -16.04 -0.74
C GLY A 197 -13.09 -16.49 0.25
N HIS A 198 -13.82 -15.55 0.84
CA HIS A 198 -14.98 -15.83 1.70
C HIS A 198 -16.10 -16.57 0.96
N ARG A 199 -16.44 -16.16 -0.27
CA ARG A 199 -17.46 -16.84 -1.09
C ARG A 199 -17.03 -18.26 -1.45
N VAL A 200 -15.76 -18.46 -1.80
CA VAL A 200 -15.20 -19.77 -2.11
C VAL A 200 -15.22 -20.67 -0.88
N GLY A 201 -14.81 -20.15 0.29
CA GLY A 201 -14.95 -20.87 1.56
C GLY A 201 -16.39 -21.34 1.78
N LYS A 202 -17.36 -20.42 1.66
CA LYS A 202 -18.79 -20.74 1.87
C LYS A 202 -19.32 -21.76 0.86
N LEU A 203 -18.85 -21.69 -0.39
CA LEU A 203 -19.17 -22.69 -1.42
C LEU A 203 -18.66 -24.09 -1.03
N PHE A 204 -17.53 -24.17 -0.33
CA PHE A 204 -16.99 -25.41 0.23
C PHE A 204 -17.52 -25.74 1.64
N GLY A 205 -18.53 -25.01 2.14
CA GLY A 205 -19.18 -25.26 3.42
C GLY A 205 -18.54 -24.58 4.63
N VAL A 206 -17.53 -23.72 4.43
CA VAL A 206 -16.73 -23.12 5.50
C VAL A 206 -16.94 -21.60 5.52
N ASP A 207 -17.27 -21.01 6.67
CA ASP A 207 -17.26 -19.55 6.82
C ASP A 207 -15.94 -19.09 7.46
N PRO A 208 -15.01 -18.44 6.72
CA PRO A 208 -13.75 -17.99 7.31
C PRO A 208 -13.91 -17.02 8.48
N ALA A 209 -15.03 -16.29 8.56
CA ALA A 209 -15.32 -15.43 9.70
C ALA A 209 -15.52 -16.22 11.01
N GLY A 210 -15.76 -17.53 10.94
CA GLY A 210 -15.93 -18.42 12.08
C GLY A 210 -14.72 -18.42 13.03
N ILE A 211 -13.50 -18.20 12.52
CA ILE A 211 -12.28 -18.13 13.33
C ILE A 211 -12.34 -16.99 14.36
N MET A 212 -13.12 -15.94 14.10
CA MET A 212 -13.25 -14.80 15.01
C MET A 212 -13.92 -15.15 16.34
N LYS A 213 -14.52 -16.34 16.47
CA LYS A 213 -15.08 -16.86 17.71
C LYS A 213 -14.01 -17.44 18.64
N ALA A 214 -12.82 -17.74 18.13
CA ALA A 214 -11.72 -18.33 18.90
C ALA A 214 -11.21 -17.35 19.97
N GLN A 215 -11.06 -17.85 21.19
CA GLN A 215 -10.59 -17.06 22.34
C GLN A 215 -9.09 -17.19 22.58
N ASN A 216 -8.44 -18.17 21.97
CA ASN A 216 -7.01 -18.45 22.13
C ASN A 216 -6.43 -19.12 20.87
N ILE A 217 -5.10 -19.20 20.81
CA ILE A 217 -4.36 -19.78 19.67
C ILE A 217 -4.72 -21.27 19.45
N GLY A 218 -4.98 -22.03 20.52
CA GLY A 218 -5.38 -23.43 20.40
C GLY A 218 -6.69 -23.59 19.62
N GLU A 219 -7.68 -22.76 19.93
CA GLU A 219 -8.95 -22.72 19.20
C GLU A 219 -8.80 -22.18 17.78
N GLN A 220 -7.94 -21.18 17.56
CA GLN A 220 -7.58 -20.70 16.22
C GLN A 220 -7.00 -21.85 15.36
N ARG A 221 -6.06 -22.61 15.93
CA ARG A 221 -5.40 -23.74 15.26
C ARG A 221 -6.36 -24.89 15.01
N ARG A 222 -7.26 -25.18 15.94
CA ARG A 222 -8.33 -26.17 15.74
C ARG A 222 -9.22 -25.77 14.57
N PHE A 223 -9.74 -24.54 14.57
CA PHE A 223 -10.56 -24.03 13.46
C PHE A 223 -9.82 -24.06 12.13
N PHE A 224 -8.54 -23.65 12.12
CA PHE A 224 -7.74 -23.70 10.90
C PHE A 224 -7.60 -25.14 10.37
N ASN A 225 -7.23 -26.09 11.22
CA ASN A 225 -7.00 -27.48 10.80
C ASN A 225 -8.28 -28.20 10.37
N GLU A 226 -9.39 -27.97 11.07
CA GLU A 226 -10.65 -28.67 10.83
C GLU A 226 -11.48 -28.03 9.70
N GLU A 227 -11.45 -26.70 9.57
CA GLU A 227 -12.33 -25.97 8.65
C GLU A 227 -11.58 -25.37 7.46
N LEU A 228 -10.48 -24.63 7.68
CA LEU A 228 -9.81 -23.88 6.60
C LEU A 228 -8.84 -24.74 5.78
N ALA A 229 -7.97 -25.49 6.43
CA ALA A 229 -6.93 -26.29 5.82
C ALA A 229 -7.46 -27.30 4.78
N PRO A 230 -8.59 -28.02 5.02
CA PRO A 230 -9.10 -29.00 4.06
C PRO A 230 -9.60 -28.40 2.74
N VAL A 231 -9.87 -27.09 2.71
CA VAL A 231 -10.26 -26.40 1.46
C VAL A 231 -9.09 -26.41 0.45
N PHE A 232 -7.85 -26.32 0.93
CA PHE A 232 -6.64 -26.33 0.09
C PHE A 232 -6.35 -27.68 -0.57
N ASP A 233 -6.95 -28.76 -0.07
CA ASP A 233 -6.82 -30.10 -0.64
C ASP A 233 -7.84 -30.37 -1.76
N LYS A 234 -8.82 -29.48 -1.96
CA LYS A 234 -9.83 -29.62 -3.01
C LYS A 234 -9.22 -29.40 -4.39
N LYS A 235 -9.42 -30.36 -5.30
CA LYS A 235 -8.89 -30.35 -6.68
C LYS A 235 -9.18 -29.05 -7.44
N LEU A 236 -10.39 -28.49 -7.29
CA LEU A 236 -10.78 -27.25 -7.94
C LEU A 236 -9.95 -26.05 -7.44
N LEU A 237 -9.68 -25.97 -6.14
CA LEU A 237 -8.86 -24.89 -5.60
C LEU A 237 -7.41 -25.04 -6.05
N ARG A 238 -6.84 -26.25 -5.96
CA ARG A 238 -5.47 -26.53 -6.45
C ARG A 238 -5.30 -26.21 -7.94
N TRP A 239 -6.31 -26.49 -8.74
CA TRP A 239 -6.32 -26.13 -10.17
C TRP A 239 -6.46 -24.62 -10.40
N ALA A 240 -7.24 -23.92 -9.58
CA ALA A 240 -7.40 -22.47 -9.70
C ALA A 240 -6.09 -21.75 -9.33
N THR A 241 -5.45 -22.15 -8.22
CA THR A 241 -4.22 -21.53 -7.71
C THR A 241 -2.97 -21.89 -8.50
N SER A 242 -3.00 -22.97 -9.29
CA SER A 242 -1.89 -23.31 -10.20
C SER A 242 -1.82 -22.42 -11.44
N ARG A 243 -2.82 -21.56 -11.68
CA ARG A 243 -2.81 -20.60 -12.78
C ARG A 243 -2.09 -19.33 -12.33
N LYS A 244 -0.97 -18.98 -12.99
CA LYS A 244 -0.18 -17.76 -12.71
C LYS A 244 -1.03 -16.48 -12.58
N ALA A 245 -2.14 -16.40 -13.31
CA ALA A 245 -3.05 -15.25 -13.28
C ALA A 245 -3.94 -15.11 -12.02
N SER A 246 -4.13 -16.16 -11.20
CA SER A 246 -4.95 -16.04 -9.98
C SER A 246 -4.27 -15.23 -8.87
N LEU A 247 -2.96 -14.99 -9.00
CA LEU A 247 -2.10 -14.45 -7.95
C LEU A 247 -1.88 -12.95 -8.03
N PHE A 248 -2.25 -12.33 -9.15
CA PHE A 248 -2.20 -10.87 -9.34
C PHE A 248 -2.96 -10.11 -8.25
N GLY A 249 -4.07 -10.70 -7.79
CA GLY A 249 -4.89 -10.13 -6.73
C GLY A 249 -4.31 -10.12 -5.33
N LEU A 250 -3.31 -10.98 -5.12
CA LEU A 250 -2.61 -11.15 -3.86
C LEU A 250 -1.32 -10.31 -3.83
N GLY A 251 -1.09 -9.47 -4.85
CA GLY A 251 0.14 -8.68 -4.97
C GLY A 251 1.36 -9.51 -5.32
N ILE A 252 1.19 -10.69 -5.94
CA ILE A 252 2.30 -11.58 -6.29
C ILE A 252 2.64 -11.45 -7.79
N PRO A 253 3.87 -11.07 -8.16
CA PRO A 253 4.30 -11.03 -9.56
C PRO A 253 4.40 -12.43 -10.19
N PRO A 254 3.95 -12.62 -11.45
CA PRO A 254 4.06 -13.90 -12.16
C PRO A 254 5.50 -14.38 -12.36
N ALA A 255 6.44 -13.44 -12.51
CA ALA A 255 7.86 -13.73 -12.66
C ALA A 255 8.43 -14.45 -11.42
N GLN A 256 7.78 -14.30 -10.27
CA GLN A 256 8.18 -14.93 -9.01
C GLN A 256 7.39 -16.18 -8.68
N TYR A 257 6.44 -16.59 -9.53
CA TYR A 257 5.71 -17.83 -9.34
C TYR A 257 6.64 -19.02 -9.14
N ASP A 258 7.68 -19.10 -9.96
CA ASP A 258 8.62 -20.22 -9.96
C ASP A 258 9.55 -20.18 -8.72
N SER A 259 9.86 -18.98 -8.20
CA SER A 259 10.58 -18.80 -6.92
C SER A 259 9.73 -19.14 -5.70
N LEU A 260 8.41 -18.96 -5.77
CA LEU A 260 7.47 -19.21 -4.68
C LEU A 260 7.18 -20.68 -4.44
N ILE A 261 7.16 -21.48 -5.49
CA ILE A 261 6.89 -22.93 -5.42
C ILE A 261 8.10 -23.75 -4.95
N THR A 262 9.11 -23.11 -4.36
CA THR A 262 10.30 -23.80 -3.83
C THR A 262 10.05 -24.42 -2.44
N SER A 263 8.93 -24.11 -1.79
CA SER A 263 8.56 -24.60 -0.46
C SER A 263 7.49 -25.71 -0.48
N GLY A 264 7.60 -26.72 0.40
CA GLY A 264 6.58 -27.76 0.61
C GLY A 264 6.48 -28.79 -0.53
N ASP A 265 5.24 -29.13 -0.95
CA ASP A 265 4.97 -30.03 -2.11
C ASP A 265 5.22 -29.33 -3.47
N GLY A 266 5.77 -28.13 -3.46
CA GLY A 266 6.00 -27.30 -4.64
C GLY A 266 4.73 -26.76 -5.29
N SER A 267 3.61 -26.68 -4.55
CA SER A 267 2.36 -26.11 -5.05
C SER A 267 2.06 -24.73 -4.46
N MET A 268 1.50 -23.85 -5.28
CA MET A 268 1.00 -22.55 -4.83
C MET A 268 -0.11 -22.68 -3.77
N ALA A 269 -0.89 -23.75 -3.82
CA ALA A 269 -1.89 -24.04 -2.78
C ALA A 269 -1.23 -24.20 -1.39
N SER A 270 -0.09 -24.89 -1.31
CA SER A 270 0.66 -25.06 -0.06
C SER A 270 1.28 -23.75 0.43
N VAL A 271 1.80 -22.92 -0.46
CA VAL A 271 2.30 -21.57 -0.11
C VAL A 271 1.18 -20.71 0.48
N LEU A 272 0.03 -20.66 -0.18
CA LEU A 272 -1.13 -19.90 0.29
C LEU A 272 -1.70 -20.46 1.61
N LYS A 273 -1.70 -21.79 1.76
CA LYS A 273 -2.09 -22.46 3.01
C LYS A 273 -1.18 -22.06 4.16
N ALA A 274 0.14 -22.10 3.98
CA ALA A 274 1.12 -21.74 5.00
C ALA A 274 1.01 -20.26 5.40
N ARG A 275 0.82 -19.35 4.44
CA ARG A 275 0.58 -17.93 4.71
C ARG A 275 -0.71 -17.70 5.49
N LEU A 276 -1.79 -18.37 5.09
CA LEU A 276 -3.06 -18.29 5.80
C LEU A 276 -2.95 -18.89 7.21
N GLU A 277 -2.20 -19.98 7.38
CA GLU A 277 -1.94 -20.60 8.69
C GLU A 277 -1.23 -19.61 9.60
N LYS A 278 -0.15 -18.99 9.16
CA LYS A 278 0.57 -17.98 9.95
C LYS A 278 -0.35 -16.83 10.36
N LEU A 279 -1.13 -16.29 9.42
CA LEU A 279 -2.11 -15.23 9.70
C LEU A 279 -3.14 -15.66 10.75
N ALA A 280 -3.61 -16.90 10.65
CA ALA A 280 -4.66 -17.47 11.48
C ALA A 280 -4.17 -17.92 12.85
N CYS A 281 -2.94 -18.40 12.99
CA CYS A 281 -2.53 -19.26 14.10
C CYS A 281 -1.25 -18.82 14.85
N ASP A 282 -0.42 -17.94 14.28
CA ASP A 282 0.85 -17.58 14.92
C ASP A 282 0.71 -16.38 15.87
N PHE A 283 -0.36 -15.61 15.72
CA PHE A 283 -0.64 -14.44 16.54
C PHE A 283 -2.04 -14.53 17.15
N PRO A 284 -2.23 -14.12 18.42
CA PRO A 284 -3.56 -13.95 18.98
C PRO A 284 -4.37 -12.94 18.17
N LEU A 285 -5.62 -13.25 17.83
CA LEU A 285 -6.51 -12.33 17.09
C LEU A 285 -6.64 -10.96 17.77
N LYS A 286 -6.57 -10.90 19.11
CA LYS A 286 -6.59 -9.64 19.87
C LYS A 286 -5.43 -8.68 19.57
N ASN A 287 -4.36 -9.16 18.94
CA ASN A 287 -3.15 -8.39 18.65
C ASN A 287 -2.88 -8.24 17.13
N ASN A 288 -3.73 -8.78 16.27
CA ASN A 288 -3.49 -8.86 14.82
C ASN A 288 -4.66 -8.28 14.00
N TYR A 289 -4.65 -6.96 13.78
CA TYR A 289 -5.68 -6.30 12.96
C TYR A 289 -5.65 -6.72 11.48
N PHE A 290 -4.56 -7.30 10.97
CA PHE A 290 -4.52 -7.87 9.62
C PHE A 290 -5.42 -9.10 9.53
N ALA A 291 -5.38 -9.97 10.54
CA ALA A 291 -6.29 -11.11 10.64
C ALA A 291 -7.75 -10.66 10.72
N TRP A 292 -8.05 -9.58 11.43
CA TRP A 292 -9.40 -8.98 11.43
C TRP A 292 -9.84 -8.53 10.03
N GLN A 293 -8.95 -7.91 9.26
CA GLN A 293 -9.28 -7.53 7.89
C GLN A 293 -9.49 -8.74 6.97
N ALA A 294 -8.70 -9.80 7.14
CA ALA A 294 -8.84 -11.03 6.36
C ALA A 294 -10.12 -11.82 6.72
N PHE A 295 -10.42 -11.98 8.01
CA PHE A 295 -11.49 -12.86 8.50
C PHE A 295 -12.78 -12.12 8.87
N ALA A 296 -12.70 -10.95 9.50
CA ALA A 296 -13.87 -10.14 9.86
C ALA A 296 -14.25 -9.11 8.77
N ARG A 297 -13.35 -8.84 7.80
CA ARG A 297 -13.53 -7.85 6.72
C ARG A 297 -13.83 -6.44 7.24
N ARG A 298 -13.25 -6.09 8.40
CA ARG A 298 -13.29 -4.78 9.06
C ARG A 298 -12.12 -4.67 10.03
N TYR A 299 -11.82 -3.45 10.48
CA TYR A 299 -11.00 -3.28 11.67
C TYR A 299 -11.79 -3.65 12.94
N PRO A 300 -11.09 -4.00 14.03
CA PRO A 300 -11.73 -4.12 15.33
C PRO A 300 -12.32 -2.77 15.78
N GLN A 301 -13.38 -2.83 16.56
CA GLN A 301 -13.87 -1.68 17.31
C GLN A 301 -12.94 -1.41 18.51
N PRO A 302 -12.93 -0.18 19.06
CA PRO A 302 -12.12 0.12 20.23
C PRO A 302 -12.47 -0.84 21.38
N GLY A 303 -11.46 -1.53 21.91
CA GLY A 303 -11.62 -2.53 22.97
C GLY A 303 -11.76 -3.98 22.50
N GLU A 304 -12.02 -4.26 21.22
CA GLU A 304 -12.09 -5.64 20.70
C GLU A 304 -10.70 -6.24 20.47
N ALA A 305 -9.79 -5.47 19.88
CA ALA A 305 -8.41 -5.88 19.57
C ALA A 305 -7.52 -4.65 19.32
N ALA A 306 -6.21 -4.88 19.21
CA ALA A 306 -5.24 -3.89 18.80
C ALA A 306 -5.60 -3.31 17.43
N LEU A 307 -5.52 -1.98 17.32
CA LEU A 307 -5.77 -1.24 16.09
C LEU A 307 -4.44 -0.99 15.35
N PRO A 308 -4.48 -0.63 14.06
CA PRO A 308 -3.33 -0.02 13.42
C PRO A 308 -2.85 1.18 14.25
N ALA A 309 -1.53 1.34 14.42
CA ALA A 309 -0.95 2.36 15.30
C ALA A 309 -1.51 3.77 15.06
N TYR A 310 -1.81 4.13 13.81
CA TYR A 310 -2.37 5.45 13.47
C TYR A 310 -3.82 5.69 13.91
N LEU A 311 -4.55 4.62 14.24
CA LEU A 311 -5.92 4.66 14.76
C LEU A 311 -5.98 4.44 16.27
N GLU A 312 -4.87 4.18 16.94
CA GLU A 312 -4.85 4.01 18.40
C GLU A 312 -4.88 5.36 19.13
N GLN A 313 -5.77 5.48 20.12
CA GLN A 313 -5.92 6.70 20.93
C GLN A 313 -4.58 7.17 21.55
N ARG A 314 -3.77 6.22 22.03
CA ARG A 314 -2.46 6.50 22.66
C ARG A 314 -1.47 7.21 21.72
N ASN A 315 -1.61 7.01 20.41
CA ASN A 315 -0.70 7.58 19.41
C ASN A 315 -1.23 8.87 18.79
N TYR A 316 -2.52 9.17 18.96
CA TYR A 316 -3.20 10.27 18.26
C TYR A 316 -2.49 11.62 18.41
N LYS A 317 -2.16 12.00 19.65
CA LYS A 317 -1.49 13.28 19.92
C LYS A 317 -0.11 13.34 19.26
N THR A 318 0.71 12.32 19.44
CA THR A 318 2.06 12.25 18.86
C THR A 318 2.03 12.31 17.34
N ILE A 319 1.09 11.62 16.69
CA ILE A 319 0.96 11.65 15.23
C ILE A 319 0.53 13.04 14.77
N ARG A 320 -0.46 13.65 15.44
CA ARG A 320 -0.94 14.99 15.11
C ARG A 320 0.14 16.05 15.27
N ASP A 321 0.93 15.99 16.34
CA ASP A 321 2.05 16.93 16.59
C ASP A 321 3.19 16.79 15.57
N ASN A 322 3.32 15.63 14.92
CA ASN A 322 4.37 15.34 13.96
C ASN A 322 3.89 15.36 12.49
N ILE A 323 2.63 15.70 12.23
CA ILE A 323 2.01 15.53 10.91
C ILE A 323 2.71 16.35 9.81
N ASP A 324 3.27 17.49 10.16
CA ASP A 324 3.99 18.40 9.24
C ASP A 324 5.38 17.90 8.84
N ARG A 325 5.82 16.77 9.42
CA ARG A 325 7.08 16.12 9.05
C ARG A 325 6.94 15.20 7.84
N VAL A 326 5.74 15.03 7.30
CA VAL A 326 5.46 14.22 6.11
C VAL A 326 5.36 15.09 4.86
N ALA A 327 6.12 14.75 3.82
CA ALA A 327 5.99 15.29 2.49
C ALA A 327 5.56 14.19 1.50
N ILE A 328 4.46 14.42 0.77
CA ILE A 328 3.93 13.49 -0.23
C ILE A 328 4.38 13.92 -1.64
N HIS A 329 5.08 13.02 -2.34
CA HIS A 329 5.66 13.26 -3.65
C HIS A 329 5.03 12.32 -4.70
N HIS A 330 4.32 12.89 -5.68
CA HIS A 330 3.87 12.15 -6.86
C HIS A 330 5.04 12.07 -7.84
N ALA A 331 5.89 11.05 -7.69
CA ALA A 331 7.14 10.93 -8.44
C ALA A 331 7.59 9.47 -8.56
N ASN A 332 8.50 9.22 -9.50
CA ASN A 332 9.25 7.98 -9.54
C ASN A 332 10.34 8.00 -8.44
N LEU A 333 10.44 6.93 -7.65
CA LEU A 333 11.37 6.84 -6.51
C LEU A 333 12.84 7.03 -6.91
N ILE A 334 13.27 6.43 -8.02
CA ILE A 334 14.66 6.55 -8.52
C ILE A 334 14.93 8.01 -8.88
N LYS A 335 14.03 8.67 -9.63
CA LYS A 335 14.17 10.09 -9.98
C LYS A 335 14.16 11.00 -8.76
N PHE A 336 13.31 10.68 -7.77
CA PHE A 336 13.25 11.42 -6.52
C PHE A 336 14.58 11.34 -5.76
N LEU A 337 15.13 10.14 -5.59
CA LEU A 337 16.43 9.94 -4.94
C LEU A 337 17.57 10.60 -5.74
N ALA A 338 17.56 10.51 -7.07
CA ALA A 338 18.54 11.17 -7.94
C ALA A 338 18.60 12.68 -7.73
N ALA A 339 17.49 13.32 -7.38
CA ALA A 339 17.42 14.75 -7.08
C ALA A 339 17.81 15.10 -5.63
N LYS A 340 18.05 14.11 -4.75
CA LYS A 340 18.49 14.36 -3.37
C LYS A 340 20.00 14.41 -3.26
N ASP A 341 20.47 15.20 -2.31
CA ASP A 341 21.89 15.27 -1.95
C ASP A 341 22.39 13.94 -1.38
N ALA A 342 23.68 13.67 -1.59
CA ALA A 342 24.34 12.47 -1.08
C ALA A 342 24.35 12.44 0.46
N GLY A 343 24.25 11.25 1.06
CA GLY A 343 24.33 11.09 2.53
C GLY A 343 23.18 11.71 3.34
N THR A 344 22.02 11.98 2.73
CA THR A 344 20.89 12.68 3.37
C THR A 344 19.73 11.80 3.83
N VAL A 345 19.78 10.49 3.61
CA VAL A 345 18.68 9.58 3.96
C VAL A 345 19.16 8.52 4.93
N ASP A 346 18.44 8.40 6.05
CA ASP A 346 18.82 7.49 7.12
C ASP A 346 18.07 6.16 7.03
N ARG A 347 16.83 6.17 6.53
CA ARG A 347 15.97 4.98 6.45
C ARG A 347 15.24 4.91 5.12
N PHE A 348 15.23 3.73 4.51
CA PHE A 348 14.54 3.45 3.26
C PHE A 348 13.54 2.30 3.47
N VAL A 349 12.29 2.50 3.04
CA VAL A 349 11.25 1.47 3.08
C VAL A 349 10.69 1.28 1.68
N LEU A 350 10.92 0.10 1.10
CA LEU A 350 10.63 -0.16 -0.32
C LEU A 350 9.44 -1.10 -0.56
N LEU A 351 8.77 -1.55 0.51
CA LEU A 351 7.67 -2.54 0.45
C LEU A 351 8.13 -3.78 -0.37
N ASP A 352 7.26 -4.32 -1.21
CA ASP A 352 7.55 -5.40 -2.16
C ASP A 352 7.96 -4.90 -3.57
N ALA A 353 8.15 -3.59 -3.76
CA ALA A 353 8.26 -2.99 -5.09
C ALA A 353 9.39 -3.59 -5.96
N GLN A 354 10.45 -4.08 -5.33
CA GLN A 354 11.61 -4.65 -5.99
C GLN A 354 11.32 -5.98 -6.69
N ASP A 355 10.28 -6.70 -6.27
CA ASP A 355 9.84 -7.94 -6.91
C ASP A 355 9.38 -7.74 -8.36
N TRP A 356 9.05 -6.49 -8.71
CA TRP A 356 8.51 -6.08 -10.00
C TRP A 356 9.55 -5.42 -10.91
N MET A 357 10.78 -5.22 -10.43
CA MET A 357 11.82 -4.49 -11.15
C MET A 357 12.69 -5.43 -11.98
N THR A 358 13.14 -4.97 -13.15
CA THR A 358 14.24 -5.59 -13.89
C THR A 358 15.56 -5.37 -13.16
N ASP A 359 16.59 -6.12 -13.54
CA ASP A 359 17.93 -5.96 -12.96
C ASP A 359 18.49 -4.55 -13.23
N ASP A 360 18.24 -3.97 -14.40
CA ASP A 360 18.62 -2.57 -14.70
C ASP A 360 17.95 -1.56 -13.76
N LEU A 361 16.64 -1.72 -13.50
CA LEU A 361 15.91 -0.84 -12.59
C LEU A 361 16.34 -1.03 -11.14
N LEU A 362 16.63 -2.27 -10.72
CA LEU A 362 17.18 -2.57 -9.39
C LEU A 362 18.54 -1.91 -9.20
N ASN A 363 19.47 -2.05 -10.16
CA ASN A 363 20.79 -1.43 -10.09
C ASN A 363 20.70 0.10 -10.08
N ALA A 364 19.81 0.69 -10.89
CA ALA A 364 19.57 2.14 -10.87
C ALA A 364 19.01 2.62 -9.51
N LEU A 365 18.04 1.90 -8.94
CA LEU A 365 17.49 2.21 -7.63
C LEU A 365 18.55 2.12 -6.53
N TRP A 366 19.29 1.02 -6.47
CA TRP A 366 20.31 0.80 -5.44
C TRP A 366 21.53 1.69 -5.59
N THR A 367 21.86 2.15 -6.80
CA THR A 367 22.85 3.21 -7.01
C THR A 367 22.43 4.49 -6.28
N GLU A 368 21.19 4.94 -6.47
CA GLU A 368 20.69 6.16 -5.84
C GLU A 368 20.46 6.00 -4.33
N ILE A 369 19.98 4.84 -3.87
CA ILE A 369 19.91 4.52 -2.43
C ILE A 369 21.31 4.60 -1.82
N THR A 370 22.30 3.95 -2.44
CA THR A 370 23.67 3.92 -1.92
C THR A 370 24.30 5.30 -1.86
N ARG A 371 24.11 6.13 -2.89
CA ARG A 371 24.60 7.52 -2.93
C ARG A 371 23.93 8.40 -1.88
N THR A 372 22.62 8.30 -1.73
CA THR A 372 21.84 9.16 -0.81
C THR A 372 21.85 8.68 0.64
N ALA A 373 22.23 7.42 0.89
CA ALA A 373 22.28 6.84 2.22
C ALA A 373 23.36 7.50 3.11
N SER A 374 22.97 7.92 4.31
CA SER A 374 23.88 8.35 5.37
C SER A 374 24.65 7.16 5.96
N ALA A 375 25.67 7.44 6.78
CA ALA A 375 26.38 6.38 7.51
C ALA A 375 25.42 5.63 8.45
N GLY A 376 25.46 4.29 8.43
CA GLY A 376 24.53 3.46 9.20
C GLY A 376 23.08 3.52 8.72
N ALA A 377 22.84 3.98 7.49
CA ALA A 377 21.51 3.93 6.90
C ALA A 377 20.99 2.49 6.80
N ARG A 378 19.67 2.35 6.87
CA ARG A 378 19.00 1.05 6.80
C ARG A 378 17.99 1.00 5.67
N VAL A 379 18.00 -0.08 4.91
CA VAL A 379 17.03 -0.38 3.86
C VAL A 379 16.24 -1.60 4.29
N ILE A 380 14.92 -1.46 4.33
CA ILE A 380 14.00 -2.56 4.57
C ILE A 380 13.06 -2.74 3.38
N PHE A 381 12.77 -4.01 3.07
CA PHE A 381 11.82 -4.40 2.04
C PHE A 381 11.33 -5.82 2.29
N ARG A 382 10.30 -6.22 1.55
CA ARG A 382 9.77 -7.58 1.57
C ARG A 382 9.82 -8.18 0.18
N THR A 383 9.69 -9.49 0.13
CA THR A 383 9.62 -10.24 -1.12
C THR A 383 8.55 -11.32 -1.03
N ALA A 384 8.01 -11.70 -2.19
CA ALA A 384 7.08 -12.81 -2.24
C ALA A 384 7.78 -14.12 -1.82
N ALA A 385 8.99 -14.38 -2.30
CA ALA A 385 9.80 -15.54 -1.87
C ALA A 385 10.52 -15.27 -0.54
N GLU A 386 11.00 -16.31 0.15
CA GLU A 386 11.76 -16.18 1.40
C GLU A 386 13.17 -15.59 1.21
N PRO A 387 13.97 -15.99 0.20
CA PRO A 387 15.31 -15.44 0.00
C PRO A 387 15.26 -14.01 -0.55
N SER A 388 16.26 -13.20 -0.18
CA SER A 388 16.46 -11.87 -0.78
C SER A 388 16.70 -12.00 -2.28
N LEU A 389 16.04 -11.14 -3.07
CA LEU A 389 16.21 -11.09 -4.52
C LEU A 389 17.52 -10.43 -4.98
N LEU A 390 18.25 -9.74 -4.10
CA LEU A 390 19.40 -8.92 -4.52
C LEU A 390 20.62 -9.74 -4.98
N PRO A 391 21.07 -10.80 -4.28
CA PRO A 391 22.24 -11.57 -4.71
C PRO A 391 22.02 -12.16 -6.12
N GLY A 392 22.97 -11.91 -7.02
CA GLY A 392 22.90 -12.34 -8.42
C GLY A 392 22.12 -11.40 -9.36
N ARG A 393 21.32 -10.47 -8.82
CA ARG A 393 20.58 -9.45 -9.60
C ARG A 393 21.18 -8.05 -9.47
N LEU A 394 21.74 -7.74 -8.31
CA LEU A 394 22.43 -6.48 -8.02
C LEU A 394 23.94 -6.62 -8.28
N SER A 395 24.60 -5.58 -8.79
CA SER A 395 26.06 -5.60 -8.95
C SER A 395 26.77 -5.81 -7.61
N ASN A 396 27.85 -6.59 -7.62
CA ASN A 396 28.65 -6.83 -6.41
C ASN A 396 29.21 -5.51 -5.85
N SER A 397 29.58 -4.56 -6.70
CA SER A 397 30.06 -3.23 -6.28
C SER A 397 29.06 -2.44 -5.44
N LEU A 398 27.75 -2.61 -5.68
CA LEU A 398 26.71 -2.03 -4.85
C LEU A 398 26.48 -2.88 -3.61
N LEU A 399 26.31 -4.19 -3.79
CA LEU A 399 25.99 -5.12 -2.71
C LEU A 399 27.05 -5.12 -1.60
N ASP A 400 28.34 -5.01 -1.96
CA ASP A 400 29.48 -5.01 -1.04
C ASP A 400 29.54 -3.77 -0.13
N GLN A 401 28.74 -2.72 -0.42
CA GLN A 401 28.61 -1.54 0.44
C GLN A 401 27.56 -1.74 1.56
N TRP A 402 26.86 -2.88 1.55
CA TRP A 402 25.79 -3.18 2.50
C TRP A 402 26.06 -4.51 3.21
N THR A 403 25.66 -4.56 4.48
CA THR A 403 25.62 -5.79 5.26
C THR A 403 24.18 -6.30 5.28
N TYR A 404 23.97 -7.52 4.80
CA TYR A 404 22.68 -8.20 4.91
C TYR A 404 22.54 -8.81 6.30
N GLU A 405 21.58 -8.32 7.08
CA GLU A 405 21.32 -8.78 8.44
C GLU A 405 20.45 -10.05 8.40
N SER A 406 21.02 -11.19 8.02
CA SER A 406 20.25 -12.40 7.70
C SER A 406 19.45 -12.97 8.87
N ASP A 407 20.02 -13.01 10.08
CA ASP A 407 19.34 -13.49 11.29
C ASP A 407 18.19 -12.56 11.69
N ALA A 408 18.46 -11.25 11.73
CA ALA A 408 17.45 -10.26 12.03
C ALA A 408 16.33 -10.26 10.98
N SER A 409 16.67 -10.43 9.70
CA SER A 409 15.71 -10.54 8.60
C SER A 409 14.75 -11.73 8.79
N ARG A 410 15.27 -12.89 9.21
CA ARG A 410 14.43 -14.06 9.57
C ARG A 410 13.56 -13.79 10.80
N GLU A 411 14.10 -13.17 11.83
CA GLU A 411 13.35 -12.80 13.04
C GLU A 411 12.20 -11.84 12.71
N PHE A 412 12.48 -10.77 11.96
CA PHE A 412 11.49 -9.80 11.53
C PHE A 412 10.43 -10.42 10.61
N SER A 413 10.83 -11.33 9.72
CA SER A 413 9.87 -12.10 8.91
C SER A 413 8.94 -12.91 9.82
N ALA A 414 9.46 -13.63 10.81
CA ALA A 414 8.66 -14.41 11.75
C ALA A 414 7.67 -13.54 12.56
N ARG A 415 8.07 -12.31 12.90
CA ARG A 415 7.26 -11.36 13.68
C ARG A 415 6.23 -10.57 12.85
N ASP A 416 6.35 -10.52 11.52
CA ASP A 416 5.41 -9.79 10.67
C ASP A 416 4.01 -10.43 10.68
N ARG A 417 3.05 -9.72 11.28
CA ARG A 417 1.68 -10.21 11.52
C ARG A 417 0.81 -10.29 10.26
N SER A 418 1.19 -9.63 9.17
CA SER A 418 0.41 -9.60 7.93
C SER A 418 0.40 -10.95 7.22
N ALA A 419 1.49 -11.73 7.38
CA ALA A 419 1.73 -13.03 6.78
C ALA A 419 1.57 -13.08 5.24
N ILE A 420 1.65 -11.93 4.55
CA ILE A 420 1.50 -11.87 3.10
C ILE A 420 2.79 -12.24 2.37
N TYR A 421 3.94 -11.84 2.92
CA TYR A 421 5.24 -11.97 2.27
C TYR A 421 5.99 -13.23 2.72
N GLY A 422 6.84 -13.77 1.85
CA GLY A 422 7.72 -14.87 2.19
C GLY A 422 8.97 -14.40 2.95
N GLY A 423 9.49 -13.22 2.58
CA GLY A 423 10.72 -12.66 3.14
C GLY A 423 10.52 -11.24 3.65
N PHE A 424 11.21 -10.93 4.76
CA PHE A 424 11.53 -9.58 5.20
C PHE A 424 13.05 -9.43 5.13
N HIS A 425 13.55 -8.32 4.60
CA HIS A 425 14.98 -8.12 4.41
C HIS A 425 15.44 -6.79 5.00
N LEU A 426 16.54 -6.85 5.74
CA LEU A 426 17.24 -5.70 6.28
C LEU A 426 18.67 -5.66 5.73
N TYR A 427 19.01 -4.53 5.12
CA TYR A 427 20.37 -4.18 4.72
C TYR A 427 20.82 -2.93 5.46
N VAL A 428 22.03 -2.98 6.03
CA VAL A 428 22.65 -1.87 6.77
C VAL A 428 23.86 -1.38 6.02
N LYS A 429 23.95 -0.06 5.80
CA LYS A 429 25.09 0.53 5.08
C LYS A 429 26.36 0.34 5.91
N ARG A 430 27.40 -0.20 5.29
CA ARG A 430 28.71 -0.35 5.94
C ARG A 430 29.31 1.02 6.23
N ALA A 431 30.10 1.10 7.29
CA ALA A 431 30.96 2.27 7.49
C ALA A 431 31.93 2.34 6.31
N ALA A 432 32.15 3.55 5.80
CA ALA A 432 33.08 3.82 4.70
C ALA A 432 34.53 3.57 5.13
#